data_AF-A0A1V3WMZ3-F1
#
_entry.id   AF-A0A1V3WMZ3-F1
#
_cell.length_a   1.000
_cell.length_b   1.000
_cell.length_c   1.000
_cell.angle_alpha   90.00
_cell.angle_beta   90.00
_cell.angle_gamma   90.00
#
_symmetry.space_group_name_H-M   'P 1'
#
loop_
_entity.id
_entity.type
_entity.pdbx_description
1 polymer ?
#
loop_
_entity_poly.entity_id
_entity_poly.type
_entity_poly.pdbx_seq_one_letter_code
_entity_poly.pdbx_strand_id
1 'polypeptide(L)'
;MHIDIDATLVLDHSDNKEVATPTWKKSFGLHPLLAFLDRPEIAGGKALAGLLRTGRAGSNTAADHITVLDEALASLPSAWRPDPGRGGDRDAPKVLVRCDSAGATHDFAGACRAAGVGFSFGYPVDWRVQDADTGPPNVANPQTPTRPPTKAPNRPPSHSTKNRG
;
A
#
# COMPACT_ATOMS: atom_id res chain seq x y z
N MET A 1 17.41 7.11 9.16
CA MET A 1 16.46 8.20 8.89
C MET A 1 15.14 7.62 8.45
N HIS A 2 14.03 8.33 8.66
CA HIS A 2 12.70 7.83 8.31
C HIS A 2 12.07 8.69 7.22
N ILE A 3 11.38 8.07 6.28
CA ILE A 3 10.54 8.76 5.29
C ILE A 3 9.11 8.29 5.52
N ASP A 4 8.22 9.21 5.83
CA ASP A 4 6.79 8.97 6.00
C ASP A 4 6.07 9.31 4.70
N ILE A 5 5.34 8.34 4.15
CA ILE A 5 4.50 8.54 2.97
C ILE A 5 3.05 8.38 3.40
N ASP A 6 2.27 9.44 3.26
CA ASP A 6 0.85 9.43 3.64
C ASP A 6 -0.02 10.30 2.73
N ALA A 7 -1.27 9.88 2.57
CA ALA A 7 -2.26 10.56 1.78
C ALA A 7 -3.17 11.41 2.68
N THR A 8 -3.26 12.71 2.40
CA THR A 8 -4.11 13.62 3.16
C THR A 8 -5.25 14.11 2.29
N LEU A 9 -6.48 14.12 2.82
CA LEU A 9 -7.59 14.79 2.15
C LEU A 9 -7.49 16.30 2.37
N VAL A 10 -7.46 17.05 1.27
CA VAL A 10 -7.51 18.52 1.27
C VAL A 10 -8.86 18.93 0.72
N LEU A 11 -9.70 19.53 1.58
CA LEU A 11 -11.02 19.98 1.19
C LEU A 11 -10.92 21.26 0.36
N ASP A 12 -11.74 21.32 -0.67
CA ASP A 12 -11.86 22.52 -1.49
C ASP A 12 -13.31 23.01 -1.49
N HIS A 13 -13.45 24.32 -1.36
CA HIS A 13 -14.73 25.03 -1.32
C HIS A 13 -14.91 25.95 -2.54
N SER A 14 -13.96 25.93 -3.47
CA SER A 14 -14.02 26.71 -4.70
C SER A 14 -14.85 25.99 -5.76
N ASP A 15 -15.66 26.74 -6.50
CA ASP A 15 -16.32 26.20 -7.69
C ASP A 15 -15.28 25.92 -8.79
N ASN A 16 -15.36 24.73 -9.41
CA ASN A 16 -14.56 24.33 -10.58
C ASN A 16 -13.03 24.37 -10.39
N LYS A 17 -12.49 24.04 -9.21
CA LYS A 17 -11.05 23.81 -9.07
C LYS A 17 -10.61 22.60 -9.89
N GLU A 18 -9.52 22.77 -10.64
CA GLU A 18 -8.90 21.70 -11.39
C GLU A 18 -8.50 20.53 -10.47
N VAL A 19 -8.69 19.29 -10.94
CA VAL A 19 -8.34 18.05 -10.23
C VAL A 19 -9.19 17.75 -8.98
N ALA A 20 -9.90 18.73 -8.40
CA ALA A 20 -10.79 18.50 -7.26
C ALA A 20 -12.01 17.66 -7.67
N THR A 21 -12.32 16.63 -6.89
CA THR A 21 -13.43 15.70 -7.17
C THR A 21 -14.12 15.27 -5.88
N PRO A 22 -15.31 14.63 -5.94
CA PRO A 22 -15.87 13.95 -4.79
C PRO A 22 -14.88 12.96 -4.19
N THR A 23 -14.86 12.86 -2.86
CA THR A 23 -13.96 11.98 -2.10
C THR A 23 -14.71 10.77 -1.55
N TRP A 24 -13.98 9.73 -1.17
CA TRP A 24 -14.54 8.59 -0.44
C TRP A 24 -15.27 9.00 0.86
N LYS A 25 -14.77 10.04 1.56
CA LYS A 25 -15.39 10.56 2.79
C LYS A 25 -16.62 11.45 2.54
N LYS A 26 -17.19 11.40 1.32
CA LYS A 26 -18.38 12.18 0.92
C LYS A 26 -18.17 13.69 1.05
N SER A 27 -16.94 14.14 0.82
CA SER A 27 -16.58 15.55 0.70
C SER A 27 -16.15 15.87 -0.74
N PHE A 28 -15.71 17.09 -1.01
CA PHE A 28 -15.15 17.51 -2.30
C PHE A 28 -13.75 18.09 -2.09
N GLY A 29 -12.79 17.69 -2.93
CA GLY A 29 -11.42 18.16 -2.81
C GLY A 29 -10.40 17.24 -3.48
N LEU A 30 -9.20 17.22 -2.90
CA LEU A 30 -8.01 16.55 -3.41
C LEU A 30 -7.55 15.47 -2.42
N HIS A 31 -6.76 14.52 -2.91
CA HIS A 31 -6.18 13.45 -2.09
C HIS A 31 -4.66 13.34 -2.32
N PRO A 32 -3.87 14.42 -2.13
CA PRO A 32 -2.42 14.38 -2.36
C PRO A 32 -1.75 13.28 -1.54
N LEU A 33 -0.69 12.71 -2.12
CA LEU A 33 0.22 11.77 -1.47
C LEU A 33 1.56 12.46 -1.26
N LEU A 34 2.06 12.53 -0.03
CA LEU A 34 3.23 13.32 0.32
C LEU A 34 4.29 12.46 1.01
N ALA A 35 5.56 12.77 0.78
CA ALA A 35 6.70 12.17 1.47
C ALA A 35 7.41 13.19 2.36
N PHE A 36 7.56 12.86 3.64
CA PHE A 36 8.27 13.69 4.61
C PHE A 36 9.47 12.93 5.21
N LEU A 37 10.62 13.59 5.25
CA LEU A 37 11.80 13.15 5.97
C LEU A 37 11.66 13.50 7.45
N ASP A 38 11.80 12.49 8.29
CA ASP A 38 11.92 12.63 9.73
C ASP A 38 13.34 12.25 10.20
N ARG A 39 13.98 13.21 10.86
CA ARG A 39 15.29 13.12 11.51
C ARG A 39 15.15 13.71 12.91
N PRO A 40 14.55 12.99 13.88
CA PRO A 40 14.27 13.55 15.20
C PRO A 40 15.51 14.10 15.91
N GLU A 41 16.70 13.62 15.55
CA GLU A 41 17.99 14.08 16.07
C GLU A 41 18.52 15.39 15.43
N ILE A 42 17.95 15.87 14.32
CA ILE A 42 18.37 17.10 13.62
C ILE A 42 17.16 18.04 13.41
N ALA A 43 16.12 17.56 12.74
CA ALA A 43 14.87 18.26 12.45
C ALA A 43 13.83 17.27 11.92
N GLY A 44 12.59 17.38 12.40
CA GLY A 44 11.47 16.57 11.91
C GLY A 44 10.70 17.25 10.78
N GLY A 45 10.06 16.44 9.92
CA GLY A 45 8.99 16.89 9.02
C GLY A 45 9.41 17.69 7.78
N LYS A 46 10.57 17.42 7.18
CA LYS A 46 10.97 18.08 5.93
C LYS A 46 10.32 17.41 4.73
N ALA A 47 9.54 18.16 3.94
CA ALA A 47 8.96 17.65 2.70
C ALA A 47 10.04 17.26 1.68
N LEU A 48 9.90 16.06 1.10
CA LEU A 48 10.81 15.51 0.09
C LEU A 48 10.18 15.45 -1.30
N ALA A 49 8.93 14.98 -1.38
CA ALA A 49 8.19 14.80 -2.62
C ALA A 49 6.68 14.86 -2.38
N GLY A 50 5.92 15.05 -3.44
CA GLY A 50 4.46 15.07 -3.35
C GLY A 50 3.80 14.93 -4.70
N LEU A 51 2.79 14.06 -4.75
CA LEU A 51 1.96 13.83 -5.93
C LEU A 51 0.56 14.40 -5.68
N LEU A 52 0.18 15.38 -6.49
CA LEU A 52 -1.17 15.93 -6.48
C LEU A 52 -2.13 14.96 -7.16
N ARG A 53 -3.17 14.54 -6.44
CA ARG A 53 -4.14 13.54 -6.93
C ARG A 53 -5.57 14.01 -6.74
N THR A 54 -6.44 13.52 -7.62
CA THR A 54 -7.88 13.76 -7.52
C THR A 54 -8.45 13.29 -6.18
N GLY A 55 -9.51 13.92 -5.68
CA GLY A 55 -10.18 13.50 -4.44
C GLY A 55 -10.69 12.06 -4.44
N ARG A 56 -10.92 11.49 -5.63
CA ARG A 56 -11.35 10.10 -5.85
C ARG A 56 -10.19 9.09 -5.96
N ALA A 57 -8.94 9.53 -5.84
CA ALA A 57 -7.77 8.66 -5.92
C ALA A 57 -7.79 7.62 -4.80
N GLY A 58 -7.42 6.38 -5.13
CA GLY A 58 -7.35 5.29 -4.16
C GLY A 58 -6.24 5.54 -3.14
N SER A 59 -6.49 5.21 -1.88
CA SER A 59 -5.47 5.33 -0.82
C SER A 59 -4.29 4.38 -1.05
N ASN A 60 -4.54 3.24 -1.70
CA ASN A 60 -3.58 2.16 -1.93
C ASN A 60 -3.11 2.00 -3.39
N THR A 61 -3.21 3.05 -4.20
CA THR A 61 -2.73 3.02 -5.57
C THR A 61 -1.20 2.87 -5.59
N ALA A 62 -0.71 1.64 -5.73
CA ALA A 62 0.71 1.31 -5.57
C ALA A 62 1.62 2.14 -6.49
N ALA A 63 1.20 2.39 -7.74
CA ALA A 63 1.96 3.21 -8.69
C ALA A 63 2.22 4.65 -8.17
N ASP A 64 1.24 5.24 -7.47
CA ASP A 64 1.39 6.58 -6.87
C ASP A 64 2.44 6.53 -5.74
N HIS A 65 2.37 5.51 -4.89
CA HIS A 65 3.33 5.31 -3.79
C HIS A 65 4.76 5.08 -4.30
N ILE A 66 4.92 4.28 -5.35
CA ILE A 66 6.22 4.04 -5.99
C ILE A 66 6.77 5.34 -6.58
N THR A 67 5.93 6.11 -7.28
CA THR A 67 6.34 7.41 -7.86
C THR A 67 6.85 8.35 -6.77
N VAL A 68 6.10 8.49 -5.67
CA VAL A 68 6.48 9.36 -4.55
C VAL A 68 7.74 8.84 -3.83
N LEU A 69 7.92 7.53 -3.71
CA LEU A 69 9.15 6.93 -3.16
C LEU A 69 10.37 7.28 -4.02
N ASP A 70 10.29 7.09 -5.33
CA ASP A 70 11.39 7.35 -6.25
C ASP A 70 11.80 8.83 -6.21
N GLU A 71 10.82 9.75 -6.25
CA GLU A 71 11.05 11.19 -6.13
C GLU A 71 11.65 11.56 -4.77
N ALA A 72 11.14 10.98 -3.67
CA ALA A 72 11.64 11.24 -2.33
C ALA A 72 13.10 10.81 -2.17
N LEU A 73 13.48 9.63 -2.66
CA LEU A 73 14.85 9.14 -2.61
C LEU A 73 15.77 9.96 -3.53
N ALA A 74 15.29 10.38 -4.70
CA ALA A 74 16.02 11.25 -5.60
C ALA A 74 16.28 12.64 -4.99
N SER A 75 15.39 13.15 -4.14
CA SER A 75 15.55 14.43 -3.44
C SER A 75 16.67 14.42 -2.39
N LEU A 76 17.10 13.25 -1.93
CA LEU A 76 18.20 13.13 -0.97
C LEU A 76 19.55 13.46 -1.65
N PRO A 77 20.49 14.08 -0.91
CA PRO A 77 21.86 14.20 -1.39
C PRO A 77 22.45 12.84 -1.74
N SER A 78 23.28 12.75 -2.79
CA SER A 78 23.79 11.49 -3.33
C SER A 78 24.45 10.58 -2.29
N ALA A 79 25.23 11.15 -1.37
CA ALA A 79 25.90 10.41 -0.29
C ALA A 79 24.94 9.77 0.73
N TRP A 80 23.69 10.20 0.76
CA TRP A 80 22.65 9.72 1.67
C TRP A 80 21.59 8.87 0.99
N ARG A 81 21.69 8.66 -0.33
CA ARG A 81 20.78 7.78 -1.06
C ARG A 81 21.09 6.32 -0.69
N PRO A 82 20.05 5.48 -0.51
CA PRO A 82 20.23 4.06 -0.27
C PRO A 82 20.90 3.40 -1.49
N ASP A 83 21.68 2.36 -1.23
CA ASP A 83 22.33 1.54 -2.25
C ASP A 83 21.99 0.07 -2.00
N PRO A 84 21.16 -0.55 -2.86
CA PRO A 84 20.79 -1.96 -2.74
C PRO A 84 22.01 -2.91 -2.73
N GLY A 85 23.11 -2.54 -3.38
CA GLY A 85 24.35 -3.32 -3.42
C GLY A 85 25.16 -3.27 -2.14
N ARG A 86 24.86 -2.36 -1.21
CA ARG A 86 25.56 -2.18 0.07
C ARG A 86 24.70 -2.50 1.30
N GLY A 87 23.66 -3.33 1.16
CA GLY A 87 22.74 -3.64 2.27
C GLY A 87 23.39 -4.26 3.52
N GLY A 88 24.56 -4.90 3.38
CA GLY A 88 25.34 -5.45 4.50
C GLY A 88 26.37 -4.49 5.11
N ASP A 89 26.59 -3.34 4.47
CA ASP A 89 27.52 -2.32 4.95
C ASP A 89 26.90 -1.57 6.13
N ARG A 90 27.61 -1.56 7.26
CA ARG A 90 27.16 -0.88 8.47
C ARG A 90 27.11 0.64 8.30
N ASP A 91 27.99 1.17 7.45
CA ASP A 91 28.20 2.60 7.27
C ASP A 91 27.36 3.15 6.10
N ALA A 92 26.72 2.29 5.32
CA ALA A 92 25.79 2.71 4.28
C ALA A 92 24.57 3.45 4.87
N PRO A 93 24.04 4.48 4.17
CA PRO A 93 22.85 5.19 4.61
C PRO A 93 21.65 4.26 4.79
N LYS A 94 21.02 4.32 5.96
CA LYS A 94 19.82 3.53 6.27
C LYS A 94 18.58 4.40 6.26
N VAL A 95 17.69 4.08 5.33
CA VAL A 95 16.36 4.70 5.17
C VAL A 95 15.30 3.67 5.54
N LEU A 96 14.37 4.07 6.41
CA LEU A 96 13.15 3.32 6.70
C LEU A 96 11.97 4.10 6.14
N VAL A 97 11.19 3.47 5.27
CA VAL A 97 9.94 4.04 4.76
C VAL A 97 8.80 3.58 5.67
N ARG A 98 7.94 4.50 6.08
CA ARG A 98 6.75 4.20 6.87
C ARG A 98 5.49 4.65 6.14
N CYS A 99 4.47 3.81 6.19
CA CYS A 99 3.11 4.12 5.78
C CYS A 99 2.12 3.49 6.76
N ASP A 100 0.90 4.01 6.81
CA ASP A 100 -0.20 3.28 7.41
C ASP A 100 -0.67 2.14 6.49
N SER A 101 -1.83 1.55 6.79
CA SER A 101 -2.40 0.48 5.96
C SER A 101 -2.73 0.87 4.52
N ALA A 102 -2.83 2.16 4.20
CA ALA A 102 -3.04 2.60 2.83
C ALA A 102 -1.82 2.32 1.95
N GLY A 103 -0.60 2.31 2.50
CA GLY A 103 0.62 1.94 1.77
C GLY A 103 0.88 0.43 1.70
N ALA A 104 0.11 -0.40 2.42
CA ALA A 104 0.41 -1.82 2.62
C ALA A 104 0.05 -2.71 1.41
N THR A 105 0.66 -2.44 0.26
CA THR A 105 0.55 -3.28 -0.95
C THR A 105 1.84 -4.08 -1.18
N HIS A 106 1.71 -5.27 -1.76
CA HIS A 106 2.88 -6.09 -2.10
C HIS A 106 3.80 -5.40 -3.11
N ASP A 107 3.22 -4.70 -4.09
CA ASP A 107 3.99 -3.99 -5.12
C ASP A 107 4.83 -2.87 -4.49
N PHE A 108 4.26 -2.10 -3.57
CA PHE A 108 5.01 -1.05 -2.89
C PHE A 108 6.08 -1.59 -1.95
N ALA A 109 5.81 -2.68 -1.22
CA ALA A 109 6.82 -3.37 -0.43
C ALA A 109 7.97 -3.90 -1.32
N GLY A 110 7.63 -4.42 -2.51
CA GLY A 110 8.58 -4.86 -3.51
C GLY A 110 9.47 -3.72 -4.01
N ALA A 111 8.89 -2.55 -4.27
CA ALA A 111 9.64 -1.35 -4.66
C ALA A 111 10.59 -0.87 -3.55
N CYS A 112 10.14 -0.85 -2.28
CA CYS A 112 11.00 -0.52 -1.14
C CYS A 112 12.21 -1.47 -1.06
N ARG A 113 11.97 -2.78 -1.20
CA ARG A 113 13.04 -3.78 -1.23
C ARG A 113 14.01 -3.54 -2.41
N ALA A 114 13.49 -3.28 -3.59
CA ALA A 114 14.31 -3.03 -4.78
C ALA A 114 15.17 -1.76 -4.66
N ALA A 115 14.63 -0.73 -4.00
CA ALA A 115 15.34 0.51 -3.69
C ALA A 115 16.36 0.38 -2.54
N GLY A 116 16.45 -0.78 -1.87
CA GLY A 116 17.39 -1.02 -0.78
C GLY A 116 17.01 -0.32 0.52
N VAL A 117 15.73 0.03 0.71
CA VAL A 117 15.22 0.67 1.93
C VAL A 117 14.48 -0.35 2.81
N GLY A 118 14.54 -0.14 4.12
CA GLY A 118 13.63 -0.82 5.03
C GLY A 118 12.22 -0.25 4.89
N PHE A 119 11.20 -1.03 5.27
CA PHE A 119 9.83 -0.55 5.29
C PHE A 119 9.07 -1.04 6.54
N SER A 120 8.11 -0.23 7.00
CA SER A 120 7.18 -0.57 8.08
C SER A 120 5.80 -0.05 7.71
N PHE A 121 4.86 -0.96 7.48
CA PHE A 121 3.49 -0.63 7.07
C PHE A 121 2.49 -1.08 8.12
N GLY A 122 1.48 -0.25 8.37
CA GLY A 122 0.31 -0.68 9.12
C GLY A 122 -0.38 -1.84 8.39
N TYR A 123 -0.81 -2.88 9.11
CA TYR A 123 -1.56 -3.98 8.53
C TYR A 123 -2.82 -4.24 9.37
N PRO A 124 -4.02 -4.36 8.76
CA PRO A 124 -5.23 -4.63 9.51
C PRO A 124 -5.16 -6.03 10.14
N VAL A 125 -5.26 -6.07 11.47
CA VAL A 125 -5.34 -7.34 12.21
C VAL A 125 -6.77 -7.86 12.12
N ASP A 126 -7.00 -8.80 11.20
CA ASP A 126 -8.26 -9.53 11.09
C ASP A 126 -8.23 -10.86 11.86
N TRP A 127 -9.34 -11.59 11.83
CA TRP A 127 -9.48 -12.86 12.55
C TRP A 127 -8.43 -13.90 12.15
N ARG A 128 -7.87 -13.85 10.93
CA ARG A 128 -6.85 -14.81 10.48
C ARG A 128 -5.52 -14.58 11.18
N VAL A 129 -5.18 -13.32 11.38
CA VAL A 129 -3.98 -12.94 12.15
C VAL A 129 -4.15 -13.35 13.61
N GLN A 130 -5.35 -13.15 14.18
CA GLN A 130 -5.66 -13.55 15.56
C GLN A 130 -5.64 -15.08 15.75
N ASP A 131 -6.19 -15.82 14.79
CA ASP A 131 -6.18 -17.29 14.79
C ASP A 131 -4.75 -17.85 14.69
N ALA A 132 -3.89 -17.24 13.86
CA ALA A 132 -2.49 -17.64 13.75
C ALA A 132 -1.69 -17.39 15.04
N ASP A 133 -2.05 -16.37 15.82
CA ASP A 133 -1.40 -16.04 17.11
C ASP A 133 -1.93 -16.91 18.27
N THR A 134 -3.23 -17.23 18.25
CA THR A 134 -3.92 -17.95 19.33
C THR A 134 -3.96 -19.48 19.12
N GLY A 135 -3.74 -19.94 17.89
CA GLY A 135 -3.71 -21.36 17.55
C GLY A 135 -2.48 -22.09 18.12
N PRO A 136 -2.55 -23.41 18.35
CA PRO A 136 -1.36 -24.18 18.66
C PRO A 136 -0.33 -24.01 17.52
N PRO A 137 0.98 -23.95 17.82
CA PRO A 137 2.00 -23.81 16.78
C PRO A 137 1.77 -24.90 15.73
N ASN A 138 1.67 -24.47 14.48
CA ASN A 138 1.40 -25.36 13.35
C ASN A 138 2.59 -26.31 13.14
N VAL A 139 2.62 -27.42 13.87
CA VAL A 139 3.44 -28.59 13.57
C VAL A 139 2.79 -29.34 12.39
N ALA A 140 2.78 -28.72 11.22
CA ALA A 140 2.31 -29.36 10.00
C ALA A 140 3.37 -30.33 9.45
N ASN A 141 3.08 -31.60 9.62
CA ASN A 141 3.46 -32.71 8.74
C ASN A 141 3.32 -32.30 7.24
N PRO A 142 4.33 -32.54 6.37
CA PRO A 142 4.30 -32.07 4.99
C PRO A 142 3.34 -32.91 4.14
N GLN A 143 2.12 -32.40 3.91
CA GLN A 143 1.28 -32.87 2.80
C GLN A 143 0.86 -31.69 1.91
N THR A 144 1.34 -31.79 0.67
CA THR A 144 1.15 -31.01 -0.56
C THR A 144 -0.17 -30.22 -0.67
N PRO A 145 -0.16 -28.94 -1.13
CA PRO A 145 -1.39 -28.16 -1.27
C PRO A 145 -2.24 -28.69 -2.43
N THR A 146 -3.46 -29.12 -2.13
CA THR A 146 -4.45 -29.54 -3.14
C THR A 146 -5.16 -28.32 -3.75
N ARG A 147 -5.24 -28.32 -5.08
CA ARG A 147 -5.92 -27.29 -5.89
C ARG A 147 -7.42 -27.22 -5.53
N PRO A 148 -8.05 -26.02 -5.45
CA PRO A 148 -9.48 -25.93 -5.18
C PRO A 148 -10.32 -26.52 -6.33
N PRO A 149 -11.49 -27.12 -6.03
CA PRO A 149 -12.31 -27.78 -7.04
C PRO A 149 -12.99 -26.76 -7.98
N THR A 150 -12.97 -27.09 -9.27
CA THR A 150 -13.65 -26.36 -10.34
C THR A 150 -15.18 -26.49 -10.18
N LYS A 151 -15.93 -25.38 -10.21
CA LYS A 151 -17.41 -25.40 -10.23
C LYS A 151 -17.92 -26.12 -11.49
N ALA A 152 -18.85 -27.07 -11.33
CA ALA A 152 -19.54 -27.74 -12.42
C ALA A 152 -20.57 -26.80 -13.11
N PRO A 153 -20.86 -26.99 -14.41
CA PRO A 153 -21.78 -26.12 -15.15
C PRO A 153 -23.26 -26.40 -14.81
N ASN A 154 -24.06 -25.34 -14.72
CA ASN A 154 -25.50 -25.39 -14.45
C ASN A 154 -26.28 -26.10 -15.57
N ARG A 155 -27.13 -27.07 -15.20
CA ARG A 155 -28.12 -27.70 -16.10
C ARG A 155 -29.46 -26.93 -16.02
N PRO A 156 -30.13 -26.62 -17.13
CA PRO A 156 -31.43 -25.94 -17.08
C PRO A 156 -32.56 -26.90 -16.68
N PRO A 157 -33.68 -26.38 -16.13
CA PRO A 157 -34.76 -27.21 -15.57
C PRO A 157 -35.62 -27.87 -16.66
N SER A 158 -36.06 -29.10 -16.39
CA SER A 158 -36.93 -29.89 -17.28
C SER A 158 -38.40 -29.48 -17.18
N HIS A 159 -39.04 -29.20 -18.31
CA HIS A 159 -40.49 -29.03 -18.40
C HIS A 159 -41.23 -30.37 -18.17
N SER A 160 -42.18 -30.37 -17.24
CA SER A 160 -43.15 -31.45 -17.03
C SER A 160 -44.31 -31.31 -18.02
N THR A 161 -44.48 -32.29 -18.91
CA THR A 161 -45.70 -32.47 -19.71
C THR A 161 -46.74 -33.26 -18.90
N LYS A 162 -47.86 -32.62 -18.56
CA LYS A 162 -49.10 -33.30 -18.14
C LYS A 162 -49.82 -33.79 -19.40
N ASN A 163 -49.97 -35.11 -19.56
CA ASN A 163 -50.87 -35.70 -20.55
C ASN A 163 -52.34 -35.40 -20.18
N ARG A 164 -53.14 -34.97 -21.16
CA ARG A 164 -54.59 -35.12 -21.18
C ARG A 164 -54.93 -36.08 -22.33
N GLY A 165 -55.90 -36.97 -22.10
CA GLY A 165 -56.77 -37.57 -23.12
C GLY A 165 -56.09 -38.44 -24.16
#